data_AF-A0A6A4P945-F1
#
_entry.id   AF-A0A6A4P945-F1
#
_cell.length_a   1.000
_cell.length_b   1.000
_cell.length_c   1.000
_cell.angle_alpha   90.00
_cell.angle_beta   90.00
_cell.angle_gamma   90.00
#
_symmetry.space_group_name_H-M   'P 1'
#
loop_
_entity.id
_entity.type
_entity.pdbx_description
1 polymer ?
#
loop_
_entity_poly.entity_id
_entity_poly.type
_entity_poly.pdbx_seq_one_letter_code
_entity_poly.pdbx_strand_id
1 'polypeptide(L)'
;MATALSPREEFVYLAKLAEQAERYEEMVEFMEKVSAAAGDNEELTVEERNFLSVAYKNVIGARRASWRIISSIEQKEESRGNEDHVATIRDYRSKIENELSDICDGILKLLDSRLIPSAASGDSKVFYLKMKGDYHRYLAEFKTGTERKDAAENTLNAYKAAQDIASGDLPPTHPIRLGLALNFSVFYYEILNSPDRACNLAKQAFDEAIAELDTLGEESYKDSTLIMQLLRDNLTLWTSDMQDDSAEEIKEAAAKHDDEQQ
;
A
#
# COMPACT_ATOMS: atom_id res chain seq x y z
N MET A 1 34.47 -29.24 -8.03
CA MET A 1 33.98 -28.32 -9.05
C MET A 1 32.88 -27.49 -8.41
N ALA A 2 32.98 -26.16 -8.43
CA ALA A 2 31.85 -25.33 -8.01
C ALA A 2 30.72 -25.56 -9.02
N THR A 3 29.56 -26.04 -8.55
CA THR A 3 28.34 -26.08 -9.35
C THR A 3 28.00 -24.66 -9.78
N ALA A 4 27.82 -24.43 -11.08
CA ALA A 4 27.36 -23.14 -11.59
C ALA A 4 26.01 -22.81 -10.94
N LEU A 5 25.84 -21.56 -10.52
CA LEU A 5 24.58 -21.06 -9.97
C LEU A 5 23.50 -21.21 -11.04
N SER A 6 22.28 -21.58 -10.62
CA SER A 6 21.14 -21.55 -11.52
C SER A 6 20.80 -20.11 -11.90
N PRO A 7 20.15 -19.88 -13.07
CA PRO A 7 19.74 -18.53 -13.46
C PRO A 7 18.89 -17.81 -12.40
N ARG A 8 18.04 -18.55 -11.68
CA ARG A 8 17.23 -18.00 -10.57
C ARG A 8 18.11 -17.50 -9.43
N GLU A 9 19.09 -18.30 -9.00
CA GLU A 9 20.03 -17.90 -7.94
C GLU A 9 20.91 -16.71 -8.35
N GLU A 10 21.31 -16.63 -9.62
CA GLU A 10 22.04 -15.47 -10.16
C GLU A 10 21.19 -14.20 -10.08
N PHE A 11 19.91 -14.25 -10.48
CA PHE A 11 19.02 -13.09 -10.39
C PHE A 11 18.71 -12.70 -8.94
N VAL A 12 18.56 -13.66 -8.02
CA VAL A 12 18.43 -13.35 -6.58
C VAL A 12 19.69 -12.65 -6.06
N TYR A 13 20.88 -13.10 -6.45
CA TYR A 13 22.12 -12.45 -6.06
C TYR A 13 22.23 -11.02 -6.62
N LEU A 14 21.84 -10.81 -7.88
CA LEU A 14 21.79 -9.48 -8.48
C LEU A 14 20.76 -8.57 -7.80
N ALA A 15 19.60 -9.09 -7.40
CA ALA A 15 18.62 -8.34 -6.62
C ALA A 15 19.18 -7.88 -5.27
N LYS A 16 19.94 -8.74 -4.58
CA LYS A 16 20.65 -8.37 -3.33
C LYS A 16 21.67 -7.26 -3.55
N LEU A 17 22.43 -7.31 -4.65
CA LEU A 17 23.38 -6.25 -4.99
C LEU A 17 22.66 -4.94 -5.35
N ALA A 18 21.56 -5.02 -6.09
CA ALA A 18 20.76 -3.87 -6.47
C ALA A 18 20.12 -3.19 -5.25
N GLU A 19 19.64 -3.96 -4.27
CA GLU A 19 19.15 -3.45 -3.00
C GLU A 19 20.23 -2.66 -2.24
N GLN A 20 21.44 -3.23 -2.09
CA GLN A 20 22.56 -2.57 -1.42
C GLN A 20 23.04 -1.30 -2.14
N ALA A 21 22.86 -1.24 -3.46
CA ALA A 21 23.17 -0.09 -4.28
C ALA A 21 21.99 0.89 -4.46
N GLU A 22 20.85 0.62 -3.80
CA GLU A 22 19.60 1.39 -3.92
C GLU A 22 19.08 1.53 -5.38
N ARG A 23 19.45 0.59 -6.26
CA ARG A 23 19.01 0.55 -7.67
C ARG A 23 17.74 -0.26 -7.82
N TYR A 24 16.66 0.22 -7.19
CA TYR A 24 15.39 -0.54 -7.08
C TYR A 24 14.70 -0.81 -8.42
N GLU A 25 14.90 0.04 -9.45
CA GLU A 25 14.37 -0.22 -10.80
C GLU A 25 14.98 -1.49 -11.41
N GLU A 26 16.30 -1.69 -11.29
CA GLU A 26 16.95 -2.94 -11.71
C GLU A 26 16.58 -4.11 -10.80
N MET A 27 16.40 -3.86 -9.50
CA MET A 27 15.96 -4.88 -8.55
C MET A 27 14.59 -5.45 -8.97
N VAL A 28 13.67 -4.61 -9.45
CA VAL A 28 12.39 -5.06 -10.03
C VAL A 28 12.64 -5.97 -11.23
N GLU A 29 13.48 -5.56 -12.19
CA GLU A 29 13.79 -6.39 -13.36
C GLU A 29 14.39 -7.76 -12.98
N PHE A 30 15.28 -7.80 -11.99
CA PHE A 30 15.84 -9.06 -11.51
C PHE A 30 14.78 -9.93 -10.84
N MET A 31 13.91 -9.35 -10.01
CA MET A 31 12.86 -10.09 -9.32
C MET A 31 11.75 -10.59 -10.25
N GLU A 32 11.46 -9.87 -11.34
CA GLU A 32 10.61 -10.38 -12.42
C GLU A 32 11.24 -11.59 -13.12
N LYS A 33 12.56 -11.57 -13.34
CA LYS A 33 13.30 -12.72 -13.90
C LYS A 33 13.38 -13.90 -12.93
N VAL A 34 13.53 -13.66 -11.61
CA VAL A 34 13.41 -14.69 -10.56
C VAL A 34 12.04 -15.34 -10.65
N SER A 35 10.98 -14.52 -10.71
CA SER A 35 9.62 -15.03 -10.80
C SER A 35 9.41 -15.82 -12.08
N ALA A 36 9.90 -15.36 -13.23
CA ALA A 36 9.81 -16.07 -14.51
C ALA A 36 10.61 -17.38 -14.56
N ALA A 37 11.75 -17.45 -13.87
CA ALA A 37 12.60 -18.63 -13.80
C ALA A 37 12.08 -19.71 -12.83
N ALA A 38 11.16 -19.35 -11.93
CA ALA A 38 10.43 -20.34 -11.13
C ALA A 38 9.55 -21.22 -12.04
N GLY A 39 9.48 -22.51 -11.73
CA GLY A 39 8.63 -23.46 -12.46
C GLY A 39 7.15 -23.10 -12.38
N ASP A 40 6.35 -23.69 -13.26
CA ASP A 40 4.89 -23.51 -13.22
C ASP A 40 4.36 -24.03 -11.87
N ASN A 41 3.66 -23.16 -11.14
CA ASN A 41 3.18 -23.38 -9.77
C ASN A 41 4.27 -23.52 -8.70
N GLU A 42 5.52 -23.15 -9.00
CA GLU A 42 6.56 -23.07 -7.97
C GLU A 42 6.42 -21.76 -7.17
N GLU A 43 6.42 -21.86 -5.84
CA GLU A 43 6.37 -20.69 -4.97
C GLU A 43 7.71 -19.97 -4.90
N LEU A 44 7.65 -18.65 -4.75
CA LEU A 44 8.79 -17.88 -4.30
C LEU A 44 9.06 -18.20 -2.83
N THR A 45 10.33 -18.33 -2.49
CA THR A 45 10.75 -18.41 -1.09
C THR A 45 10.39 -17.13 -0.35
N VAL A 46 10.37 -17.19 0.98
CA VAL A 46 10.10 -16.00 1.83
C VAL A 46 11.07 -14.86 1.51
N GLU A 47 12.36 -15.18 1.31
CA GLU A 47 13.39 -14.19 0.96
C GLU A 47 13.10 -13.54 -0.40
N GLU A 48 12.83 -14.33 -1.45
CA GLU A 48 12.53 -13.82 -2.79
C GLU A 48 11.26 -12.97 -2.80
N ARG A 49 10.21 -13.42 -2.11
CA ARG A 49 8.96 -12.66 -1.97
C ARG A 49 9.19 -11.33 -1.28
N ASN A 50 10.05 -11.29 -0.26
CA ASN A 50 10.41 -10.05 0.43
C ASN A 50 11.19 -9.11 -0.50
N PHE A 51 12.16 -9.61 -1.27
CA PHE A 51 12.88 -8.78 -2.26
C PHE A 51 11.96 -8.21 -3.32
N LEU A 52 11.03 -9.01 -3.85
CA LEU A 52 10.02 -8.53 -4.80
C LEU A 52 9.22 -7.37 -4.19
N SER A 53 8.74 -7.52 -2.96
CA SER A 53 7.99 -6.46 -2.29
C SER A 53 8.82 -5.22 -1.99
N VAL A 54 10.08 -5.37 -1.58
CA VAL A 54 10.97 -4.24 -1.30
C VAL A 54 11.27 -3.46 -2.58
N ALA A 55 11.58 -4.17 -3.67
CA ALA A 55 11.89 -3.57 -4.96
C ALA A 55 10.74 -2.69 -5.46
N TYR A 56 9.54 -3.29 -5.61
CA TYR A 56 8.39 -2.55 -6.12
C TYR A 56 7.90 -1.47 -5.14
N LYS A 57 8.01 -1.66 -3.81
CA LYS A 57 7.64 -0.64 -2.82
C LYS A 57 8.50 0.61 -2.95
N ASN A 58 9.81 0.46 -3.16
CA ASN A 58 10.70 1.60 -3.31
C ASN A 58 10.46 2.33 -4.64
N VAL A 59 10.34 1.59 -5.76
CA VAL A 59 10.06 2.19 -7.08
C VAL A 59 8.73 2.96 -7.07
N ILE A 60 7.63 2.34 -6.61
CA ILE A 60 6.33 3.01 -6.57
C ILE A 60 6.31 4.15 -5.54
N GLY A 61 7.03 4.01 -4.42
CA GLY A 61 7.12 5.02 -3.37
C GLY A 61 7.73 6.32 -3.89
N ALA A 62 8.84 6.23 -4.61
CA ALA A 62 9.49 7.39 -5.22
C ALA A 62 8.56 8.10 -6.22
N ARG A 63 7.89 7.35 -7.11
CA ARG A 63 6.97 7.92 -8.11
C ARG A 63 5.73 8.56 -7.47
N ARG A 64 5.16 7.93 -6.43
CA ARG A 64 4.03 8.51 -5.67
C ARG A 64 4.43 9.79 -4.95
N ALA A 65 5.64 9.87 -4.40
CA ALA A 65 6.15 11.10 -3.79
C ALA A 65 6.31 12.23 -4.83
N SER A 66 6.88 11.92 -5.99
CA SER A 66 6.97 12.88 -7.10
C SER A 66 5.58 13.36 -7.55
N TRP A 67 4.63 12.44 -7.72
CA TRP A 67 3.26 12.79 -8.12
C TRP A 67 2.57 13.72 -7.11
N ARG A 68 2.68 13.47 -5.80
CA ARG A 68 2.12 14.35 -4.76
C ARG A 68 2.72 15.76 -4.82
N ILE A 69 4.04 15.86 -4.99
CA ILE A 69 4.74 17.16 -5.09
C ILE A 69 4.24 17.94 -6.30
N ILE A 70 4.20 17.30 -7.48
CA ILE A 70 3.76 17.95 -8.71
C ILE A 70 2.29 18.36 -8.62
N SER A 71 1.42 17.50 -8.08
CA SER A 71 0.01 17.82 -7.86
C SER A 71 -0.18 19.02 -6.93
N SER A 72 0.62 19.13 -5.86
CA SER A 72 0.61 20.29 -4.97
C SER A 72 1.09 21.57 -5.66
N ILE A 73 2.08 21.47 -6.55
CA ILE A 73 2.57 22.62 -7.33
C ILE A 73 1.50 23.06 -8.35
N GLU A 74 0.83 22.12 -9.03
CA GLU A 74 -0.29 22.42 -9.95
C GLU A 74 -1.37 23.24 -9.24
N GLN A 75 -1.85 22.78 -8.08
CA GLN A 75 -2.87 23.48 -7.28
C GLN A 75 -2.43 24.89 -6.86
N LYS A 76 -1.16 25.06 -6.47
CA LYS A 76 -0.61 26.38 -6.09
C LYS A 76 -0.56 27.33 -7.28
N GLU A 77 -0.12 26.88 -8.44
CA GLU A 77 -0.05 27.71 -9.64
C GLU A 77 -1.44 28.04 -10.20
N GLU A 78 -2.39 27.10 -10.09
CA GLU A 78 -3.80 27.32 -10.43
C GLU A 78 -4.43 28.41 -9.55
N SER A 79 -4.17 28.39 -8.24
CA SER A 79 -4.63 29.44 -7.31
C SER A 79 -4.06 30.83 -7.59
N ARG A 80 -2.95 30.92 -8.33
CA ARG A 80 -2.31 32.17 -8.75
C ARG A 80 -2.79 32.67 -10.11
N GLY A 81 -3.57 31.88 -10.85
CA GLY A 81 -4.05 32.22 -12.20
C GLY A 81 -2.98 32.08 -13.28
N ASN A 82 -1.91 31.31 -13.05
CA ASN A 82 -0.81 31.12 -14.01
C ASN A 82 -1.15 30.01 -15.04
N GLU A 83 -2.16 30.22 -15.88
CA GLU A 83 -2.73 29.20 -16.78
C GLU A 83 -1.69 28.48 -17.66
N ASP A 84 -0.71 29.20 -18.23
CA ASP A 84 0.34 28.62 -19.07
C ASP A 84 1.25 27.65 -18.30
N HIS A 85 1.61 27.99 -17.05
CA HIS A 85 2.39 27.10 -16.20
C HIS A 85 1.57 25.88 -15.77
N VAL A 86 0.28 26.08 -15.44
CA VAL A 86 -0.62 25.00 -15.05
C VAL A 86 -0.72 23.95 -16.16
N ALA A 87 -0.87 24.37 -17.42
CA ALA A 87 -0.88 23.44 -18.55
C ALA A 87 0.41 22.60 -18.62
N THR A 88 1.57 23.25 -18.50
CA THR A 88 2.87 22.57 -18.52
C THR A 88 3.03 21.58 -17.35
N ILE A 89 2.60 21.97 -16.15
CA ILE A 89 2.66 21.14 -14.94
C ILE A 89 1.75 19.92 -15.09
N ARG A 90 0.55 20.11 -15.65
CA ARG A 90 -0.43 19.03 -15.88
C ARG A 90 0.08 17.98 -16.85
N ASP A 91 0.75 18.39 -17.92
CA ASP A 91 1.39 17.46 -18.87
C ASP A 91 2.47 16.62 -18.17
N TYR A 92 3.28 17.26 -17.33
CA TYR A 92 4.31 16.56 -16.57
C TYR A 92 3.72 15.62 -15.49
N ARG A 93 2.66 16.04 -14.80
CA ARG A 93 1.90 15.17 -13.88
C ARG A 93 1.38 13.94 -14.61
N SER A 94 0.78 14.12 -15.79
CA SER A 94 0.23 13.03 -16.60
C SER A 94 1.29 12.01 -17.01
N LYS A 95 2.53 12.48 -17.28
CA LYS A 95 3.66 11.57 -17.52
C LYS A 95 3.96 10.70 -16.30
N ILE A 96 3.99 11.29 -15.10
CA ILE A 96 4.21 10.54 -13.85
C ILE A 96 3.07 9.56 -13.59
N GLU A 97 1.83 9.94 -13.89
CA GLU A 97 0.65 9.05 -13.75
C GLU A 97 0.72 7.84 -14.69
N ASN A 98 1.26 8.01 -15.91
CA ASN A 98 1.53 6.89 -16.81
C ASN A 98 2.63 5.97 -16.24
N GLU A 99 3.74 6.53 -15.76
CA GLU A 99 4.80 5.75 -15.10
C GLU A 99 4.24 4.96 -13.89
N LEU A 100 3.40 5.58 -13.07
CA LEU A 100 2.73 4.92 -11.95
C LEU A 100 1.80 3.79 -12.41
N SER A 101 1.04 4.02 -13.48
CA SER A 101 0.13 3.03 -14.04
C SER A 101 0.90 1.81 -14.55
N ASP A 102 1.98 2.04 -15.31
CA ASP A 102 2.83 0.97 -15.85
C ASP A 102 3.43 0.09 -14.74
N ILE A 103 3.92 0.71 -13.66
CA ILE A 103 4.47 -0.02 -12.51
C ILE A 103 3.38 -0.86 -11.83
N CYS A 104 2.18 -0.29 -11.62
CA CYS A 104 1.06 -1.00 -11.00
C CYS A 104 0.60 -2.18 -11.88
N ASP A 105 0.43 -1.95 -13.17
CA ASP A 105 -0.04 -2.97 -14.12
C ASP A 105 0.96 -4.13 -14.23
N GLY A 106 2.26 -3.84 -14.20
CA GLY A 106 3.32 -4.85 -14.21
C GLY A 106 3.21 -5.84 -13.04
N ILE A 107 3.14 -5.33 -11.80
CA ILE A 107 3.02 -6.19 -10.62
C ILE A 107 1.65 -6.85 -10.51
N LEU A 108 0.56 -6.16 -10.85
CA LEU A 108 -0.79 -6.74 -10.82
C LEU A 108 -0.89 -7.93 -11.78
N LYS A 109 -0.31 -7.80 -12.98
CA LYS A 109 -0.22 -8.92 -13.93
C LYS A 109 0.60 -10.08 -13.38
N LEU A 110 1.73 -9.81 -12.72
CA LEU A 110 2.56 -10.86 -12.12
C LEU A 110 1.83 -11.59 -10.98
N LEU A 111 1.11 -10.84 -10.13
CA LEU A 111 0.30 -11.37 -9.05
C LEU A 111 -0.80 -12.28 -9.57
N ASP A 112 -1.56 -11.83 -10.57
CA ASP A 112 -2.71 -12.56 -11.08
C ASP A 112 -2.35 -13.78 -11.93
N SER A 113 -1.27 -13.69 -12.71
CA SER A 113 -0.88 -14.76 -13.63
C SER A 113 -0.03 -15.86 -12.98
N ARG A 114 0.69 -15.55 -11.89
CA ARG A 114 1.70 -16.46 -11.33
C ARG A 114 1.67 -16.56 -9.81
N LEU A 115 1.80 -15.45 -9.09
CA LEU A 115 2.11 -15.49 -7.65
C LEU A 115 0.93 -15.88 -6.77
N ILE A 116 -0.27 -15.34 -7.03
CA ILE A 116 -1.48 -15.71 -6.29
C ILE A 116 -1.88 -17.17 -6.60
N PRO A 117 -1.88 -17.63 -7.88
CA PRO A 117 -2.15 -19.02 -8.21
C PRO A 117 -1.17 -20.03 -7.61
N SER A 118 0.12 -19.70 -7.47
CA SER A 118 1.13 -20.62 -6.93
C SER A 118 1.13 -20.68 -5.40
N ALA A 119 0.60 -19.67 -4.71
CA ALA A 119 0.63 -19.60 -3.25
C ALA A 119 -0.19 -20.73 -2.58
N ALA A 120 0.46 -21.60 -1.79
CA ALA A 120 -0.23 -22.69 -1.08
C ALA A 120 -0.65 -22.29 0.34
N SER A 121 0.22 -21.60 1.08
CA SER A 121 0.03 -21.25 2.50
C SER A 121 -0.86 -20.02 2.72
N GLY A 122 -1.49 -19.92 3.89
CA GLY A 122 -2.19 -18.71 4.32
C GLY A 122 -1.29 -17.48 4.28
N ASP A 123 -0.05 -17.59 4.77
CA ASP A 123 0.98 -16.57 4.69
C ASP A 123 1.24 -16.04 3.28
N SER A 124 1.50 -16.92 2.31
CA SER A 124 1.78 -16.51 0.92
C SER A 124 0.56 -15.92 0.24
N LYS A 125 -0.63 -16.48 0.45
CA LYS A 125 -1.89 -15.94 -0.10
C LYS A 125 -2.21 -14.56 0.44
N VAL A 126 -2.18 -14.37 1.76
CA VAL A 126 -2.49 -13.08 2.39
C VAL A 126 -1.46 -12.03 1.95
N PHE A 127 -0.18 -12.39 1.87
CA PHE A 127 0.87 -11.48 1.40
C PHE A 127 0.59 -10.95 -0.02
N TYR A 128 0.31 -11.85 -0.97
CA TYR A 128 0.09 -11.45 -2.37
C TYR A 128 -1.24 -10.74 -2.58
N LEU A 129 -2.32 -11.16 -1.89
CA LEU A 129 -3.61 -10.47 -1.95
C LEU A 129 -3.53 -9.07 -1.33
N LYS A 130 -2.81 -8.92 -0.21
CA LYS A 130 -2.50 -7.62 0.37
C LYS A 130 -1.74 -6.75 -0.63
N MET A 131 -0.71 -7.29 -1.27
CA MET A 131 0.07 -6.57 -2.29
C MET A 131 -0.83 -6.15 -3.46
N LYS A 132 -1.70 -7.03 -3.95
CA LYS A 132 -2.70 -6.70 -4.99
C LYS A 132 -3.59 -5.53 -4.57
N GLY A 133 -4.10 -5.56 -3.33
CA GLY A 133 -4.88 -4.45 -2.76
C GLY A 133 -4.09 -3.14 -2.70
N ASP A 134 -2.82 -3.21 -2.29
CA ASP A 134 -1.91 -2.05 -2.24
C ASP A 134 -1.72 -1.38 -3.60
N TYR A 135 -1.49 -2.16 -4.67
CA TYR A 135 -1.27 -1.59 -6.01
C TYR A 135 -2.55 -1.05 -6.65
N HIS A 136 -3.70 -1.70 -6.46
CA HIS A 136 -4.97 -1.09 -6.83
C HIS A 136 -5.27 0.18 -6.03
N ARG A 137 -4.86 0.22 -4.75
CA ARG A 137 -5.05 1.43 -3.92
C ARG A 137 -4.23 2.59 -4.47
N TYR A 138 -2.98 2.34 -4.88
CA TYR A 138 -2.15 3.36 -5.51
C TYR A 138 -2.77 3.89 -6.81
N LEU A 139 -3.39 3.03 -7.64
CA LEU A 139 -4.15 3.48 -8.80
C LEU A 139 -5.32 4.40 -8.40
N ALA A 140 -6.06 4.05 -7.35
CA ALA A 140 -7.19 4.84 -6.87
C ALA A 140 -6.82 6.23 -6.31
N GLU A 141 -5.54 6.46 -5.98
CA GLU A 141 -5.05 7.76 -5.48
C GLU A 141 -5.06 8.86 -6.56
N PHE A 142 -4.72 8.52 -7.80
CA PHE A 142 -4.55 9.49 -8.88
C PHE A 142 -5.50 9.31 -10.06
N LYS A 143 -6.07 8.12 -10.25
CA LYS A 143 -7.09 7.90 -11.27
C LYS A 143 -8.37 8.68 -10.94
N THR A 144 -9.17 8.95 -11.96
CA THR A 144 -10.43 9.70 -11.83
C THR A 144 -11.61 8.92 -12.45
N GLY A 145 -12.83 9.41 -12.25
CA GLY A 145 -14.02 8.86 -12.91
C GLY A 145 -14.24 7.37 -12.64
N THR A 146 -14.43 6.61 -13.72
CA THR A 146 -14.68 5.15 -13.67
C THR A 146 -13.44 4.38 -13.25
N GLU A 147 -12.26 4.73 -13.77
CA GLU A 147 -11.00 4.04 -13.42
C GLU A 147 -10.72 4.10 -11.92
N ARG A 148 -11.01 5.24 -11.27
CA ARG A 148 -10.89 5.37 -9.81
C ARG A 148 -11.83 4.42 -9.06
N LYS A 149 -13.07 4.30 -9.52
CA LYS A 149 -14.08 3.41 -8.91
C LYS A 149 -13.66 1.95 -9.05
N ASP A 150 -13.25 1.56 -10.25
CA ASP A 150 -12.79 0.20 -10.52
C ASP A 150 -11.55 -0.14 -9.68
N ALA A 151 -10.59 0.78 -9.56
CA ALA A 151 -9.43 0.61 -8.70
C ALA A 151 -9.83 0.44 -7.22
N ALA A 152 -10.72 1.28 -6.70
CA ALA A 152 -11.18 1.19 -5.32
C ALA A 152 -11.96 -0.12 -5.04
N GLU A 153 -12.81 -0.57 -5.97
CA GLU A 153 -13.52 -1.84 -5.85
C GLU A 153 -12.54 -3.03 -5.85
N ASN A 154 -11.55 -3.02 -6.74
CA ASN A 154 -10.52 -4.06 -6.77
C ASN A 154 -9.67 -4.07 -5.50
N THR A 155 -9.32 -2.91 -4.94
CA THR A 155 -8.67 -2.81 -3.62
C THR A 155 -9.51 -3.45 -2.53
N LEU A 156 -10.80 -3.09 -2.45
CA LEU A 156 -11.71 -3.62 -1.44
C LEU A 156 -11.84 -5.15 -1.54
N ASN A 157 -11.97 -5.68 -2.75
CA ASN A 157 -12.09 -7.11 -2.99
C ASN A 157 -10.81 -7.86 -2.59
N ALA A 158 -9.64 -7.34 -2.97
CA ALA A 158 -8.36 -7.95 -2.63
C ALA A 158 -8.09 -7.96 -1.11
N TYR A 159 -8.34 -6.84 -0.43
CA TYR A 159 -8.16 -6.77 1.02
C TYR A 159 -9.16 -7.60 1.80
N LYS A 160 -10.43 -7.69 1.36
CA LYS A 160 -11.41 -8.59 1.98
C LYS A 160 -10.99 -10.05 1.84
N ALA A 161 -10.61 -10.47 0.63
CA ALA A 161 -10.12 -11.83 0.41
C ALA A 161 -8.89 -12.15 1.27
N ALA A 162 -7.97 -11.19 1.42
CA ALA A 162 -6.82 -11.33 2.31
C ALA A 162 -7.25 -11.41 3.78
N GLN A 163 -8.23 -10.61 4.21
CA GLN A 163 -8.71 -10.56 5.59
C GLN A 163 -9.42 -11.85 6.01
N ASP A 164 -10.23 -12.42 5.11
CA ASP A 164 -10.94 -13.67 5.35
C ASP A 164 -9.94 -14.82 5.61
N ILE A 165 -8.90 -14.92 4.79
CA ILE A 165 -7.83 -15.92 4.98
C ILE A 165 -7.03 -15.61 6.26
N ALA A 166 -6.61 -14.37 6.46
CA ALA A 166 -5.81 -13.97 7.61
C ALA A 166 -6.53 -14.22 8.94
N SER A 167 -7.85 -14.08 8.99
CA SER A 167 -8.64 -14.31 10.20
C SER A 167 -8.72 -15.78 10.61
N GLY A 168 -8.62 -16.70 9.64
CA GLY A 168 -8.62 -18.15 9.88
C GLY A 168 -7.23 -18.76 10.08
N ASP A 169 -6.24 -18.26 9.34
CA ASP A 169 -4.93 -18.93 9.22
C ASP A 169 -3.81 -18.25 10.02
N LEU A 170 -3.96 -16.96 10.38
CA LEU A 170 -2.88 -16.18 11.01
C LEU A 170 -3.31 -15.64 12.39
N PRO A 171 -2.46 -15.73 13.43
CA PRO A 171 -2.77 -15.15 14.73
C PRO A 171 -2.89 -13.61 14.64
N PRO A 172 -3.65 -12.95 15.53
CA PRO A 172 -3.81 -11.50 15.55
C PRO A 172 -2.50 -10.70 15.61
N THR A 173 -1.47 -11.27 16.23
CA THR A 173 -0.13 -10.71 16.33
C THR A 173 0.72 -10.90 15.08
N HIS A 174 0.27 -11.68 14.08
CA HIS A 174 1.07 -11.98 12.91
C HIS A 174 1.39 -10.71 12.09
N PRO A 175 2.66 -10.42 11.75
CA PRO A 175 3.03 -9.18 11.05
C PRO A 175 2.29 -8.96 9.72
N ILE A 176 2.03 -10.03 8.96
CA ILE A 176 1.27 -9.92 7.70
C ILE A 176 -0.19 -9.52 7.95
N ARG A 177 -0.84 -10.08 9.00
CA ARG A 177 -2.23 -9.75 9.36
C ARG A 177 -2.34 -8.32 9.88
N LEU A 178 -1.42 -7.92 10.75
CA LEU A 178 -1.31 -6.53 11.24
C LEU A 178 -1.07 -5.55 10.09
N GLY A 179 -0.13 -5.87 9.20
CA GLY A 179 0.18 -5.03 8.04
C GLY A 179 -0.99 -4.93 7.05
N LEU A 180 -1.80 -5.98 6.90
CA LEU A 180 -3.04 -5.94 6.14
C LEU A 180 -4.05 -4.98 6.79
N ALA A 181 -4.30 -5.11 8.10
CA ALA A 181 -5.23 -4.23 8.81
C ALA A 181 -4.80 -2.76 8.77
N LEU A 182 -3.50 -2.49 8.86
CA LEU A 182 -2.92 -1.16 8.69
C LEU A 182 -3.24 -0.59 7.31
N ASN A 183 -2.95 -1.31 6.24
CA ASN A 183 -3.17 -0.79 4.89
C ASN A 183 -4.66 -0.71 4.51
N PHE A 184 -5.47 -1.62 5.05
CA PHE A 184 -6.90 -1.62 4.81
C PHE A 184 -7.61 -0.48 5.58
N SER A 185 -7.16 -0.13 6.78
CA SER A 185 -7.67 1.05 7.49
C SER A 185 -7.31 2.34 6.74
N VAL A 186 -6.07 2.48 6.26
CA VAL A 186 -5.66 3.60 5.39
C VAL A 186 -6.53 3.71 4.14
N PHE A 187 -6.87 2.58 3.50
CA PHE A 187 -7.80 2.59 2.37
C PHE A 187 -9.19 3.13 2.71
N TYR A 188 -9.76 2.70 3.85
CA TYR A 188 -11.06 3.22 4.30
C TYR A 188 -11.00 4.72 4.55
N TYR A 189 -9.90 5.22 5.11
CA TYR A 189 -9.70 6.63 5.39
C TYR A 189 -9.49 7.44 4.11
N GLU A 190 -8.41 7.17 3.37
CA GLU A 190 -7.92 8.02 2.28
C GLU A 190 -8.70 7.85 0.97
N ILE A 191 -9.24 6.66 0.68
CA ILE A 191 -9.86 6.37 -0.63
C ILE A 191 -11.39 6.36 -0.55
N LEU A 192 -11.93 5.69 0.46
CA LEU A 192 -13.39 5.56 0.64
C LEU A 192 -13.99 6.67 1.50
N ASN A 193 -13.18 7.59 2.02
CA ASN A 193 -13.63 8.68 2.89
C ASN A 193 -14.57 8.20 4.00
N SER A 194 -14.19 7.09 4.64
CA SER A 194 -14.97 6.39 5.66
C SER A 194 -14.16 6.30 6.97
N PRO A 195 -13.89 7.45 7.64
CA PRO A 195 -12.98 7.52 8.77
C PRO A 195 -13.42 6.63 9.95
N ASP A 196 -14.72 6.53 10.23
CA ASP A 196 -15.25 5.63 11.27
C ASP A 196 -14.87 4.16 11.02
N ARG A 197 -14.94 3.70 9.76
CA ARG A 197 -14.57 2.33 9.40
C ARG A 197 -13.07 2.11 9.53
N ALA A 198 -12.28 3.10 9.13
CA ALA A 198 -10.82 3.05 9.27
C ALA A 198 -10.40 2.93 10.74
N CYS A 199 -10.92 3.81 11.60
CA CYS A 199 -10.64 3.82 13.03
C CYS A 199 -11.10 2.53 13.72
N ASN A 200 -12.31 2.05 13.41
CA ASN A 200 -12.81 0.80 13.98
C ASN A 200 -11.93 -0.40 13.61
N LEU A 201 -11.54 -0.52 12.33
CA LEU A 201 -10.67 -1.61 11.88
C LEU A 201 -9.28 -1.55 12.52
N ALA A 202 -8.66 -0.36 12.54
CA ALA A 202 -7.34 -0.18 13.12
C ALA A 202 -7.34 -0.46 14.64
N LYS A 203 -8.37 0.02 15.34
CA LYS A 203 -8.54 -0.22 16.79
C LYS A 203 -8.76 -1.70 17.09
N GLN A 204 -9.64 -2.37 16.34
CA GLN A 204 -9.89 -3.80 16.51
C GLN A 204 -8.60 -4.61 16.36
N ALA A 205 -7.83 -4.37 15.29
CA ALA A 205 -6.57 -5.09 15.06
C ALA A 205 -5.54 -4.83 16.16
N PHE A 206 -5.47 -3.59 16.66
CA PHE A 206 -4.58 -3.22 17.77
C PHE A 206 -4.97 -3.90 19.08
N ASP A 207 -6.25 -3.87 19.44
CA ASP A 207 -6.77 -4.46 20.69
C ASP A 207 -6.63 -6.00 20.68
N GLU A 208 -6.94 -6.66 19.55
CA GLU A 208 -6.75 -8.10 19.37
C GLU A 208 -5.27 -8.50 19.51
N ALA A 209 -4.36 -7.73 18.90
CA ALA A 209 -2.93 -8.03 18.99
C ALA A 209 -2.36 -7.78 20.39
N ILE A 210 -2.81 -6.76 21.11
CA ILE A 210 -2.43 -6.52 22.51
C ILE A 210 -2.78 -7.72 23.38
N ALA A 211 -3.96 -8.32 23.20
CA ALA A 211 -4.44 -9.42 24.03
C ALA A 211 -3.55 -10.67 23.95
N GLU A 212 -2.80 -10.84 22.86
CA GLU A 212 -1.94 -12.00 22.63
C GLU A 212 -0.45 -11.64 22.58
N LEU A 213 -0.08 -10.38 22.81
CA LEU A 213 1.28 -9.87 22.61
C LEU A 213 2.31 -10.54 23.53
N ASP A 214 1.92 -10.84 24.76
CA ASP A 214 2.76 -11.48 25.79
C ASP A 214 3.15 -12.94 25.43
N THR A 215 2.53 -13.52 24.40
CA THR A 215 2.82 -14.90 23.96
C THR A 215 3.95 -14.99 22.93
N LEU A 216 4.43 -13.86 22.42
CA LEU A 216 5.42 -13.81 21.34
C LEU A 216 6.86 -14.01 21.81
N GLY A 217 7.68 -14.62 20.95
CA GLY A 217 9.14 -14.59 21.08
C GLY A 217 9.73 -13.22 20.72
N GLU A 218 10.99 -12.98 21.10
CA GLU A 218 11.63 -11.65 20.98
C GLU A 218 11.67 -11.10 19.55
N GLU A 219 11.93 -11.94 18.55
CA GLU A 219 11.99 -11.54 17.14
C GLU A 219 10.61 -11.12 16.60
N SER A 220 9.60 -11.98 16.76
CA SER A 220 8.22 -11.68 16.36
C SER A 220 7.62 -10.52 17.13
N TYR A 221 8.02 -10.30 18.39
CA TYR A 221 7.59 -9.17 19.20
C TYR A 221 8.03 -7.84 18.59
N LYS A 222 9.28 -7.72 18.13
CA LYS A 222 9.80 -6.49 17.51
C LYS A 222 9.03 -6.13 16.23
N ASP A 223 8.80 -7.10 15.36
CA ASP A 223 8.09 -6.87 14.10
C ASP A 223 6.63 -6.48 14.33
N SER A 224 5.95 -7.18 15.24
CA SER A 224 4.54 -6.94 15.54
C SER A 224 4.33 -5.57 16.20
N THR A 225 5.17 -5.23 17.18
CA THR A 225 5.07 -3.94 17.89
C THR A 225 5.39 -2.75 16.99
N LEU A 226 6.29 -2.89 16.02
CA LEU A 226 6.54 -1.85 15.03
C LEU A 226 5.29 -1.53 14.20
N ILE A 227 4.53 -2.54 13.78
CA ILE A 227 3.30 -2.33 13.00
C ILE A 227 2.16 -1.82 13.88
N MET A 228 2.04 -2.33 15.11
CA MET A 228 1.07 -1.82 16.09
C MET A 228 1.31 -0.34 16.41
N GLN A 229 2.57 0.09 16.47
CA GLN A 229 2.92 1.49 16.63
C GLN A 229 2.37 2.34 15.48
N LEU A 230 2.51 1.90 14.23
CA LEU A 230 1.94 2.60 13.07
C LEU A 230 0.41 2.65 13.10
N LEU A 231 -0.26 1.58 13.54
CA LEU A 231 -1.71 1.59 13.75
C LEU A 231 -2.12 2.64 14.78
N ARG A 232 -1.40 2.72 15.91
CA ARG A 232 -1.66 3.71 16.96
C ARG A 232 -1.42 5.15 16.47
N ASP A 233 -0.38 5.36 15.69
CA ASP A 233 -0.04 6.68 15.15
C ASP A 233 -1.13 7.16 14.19
N ASN A 234 -1.61 6.29 13.30
CA ASN A 234 -2.76 6.57 12.43
C ASN A 234 -4.03 6.88 13.24
N LEU A 235 -4.36 6.06 14.24
CA LEU A 235 -5.52 6.31 15.11
C LEU A 235 -5.45 7.67 15.80
N THR A 236 -4.27 8.06 16.27
CA THR A 236 -4.05 9.35 16.93
C THR A 236 -4.28 10.50 15.95
N LEU A 237 -3.71 10.40 14.75
CA LEU A 237 -3.87 11.41 13.70
C LEU A 237 -5.35 11.55 13.27
N TRP A 238 -6.02 10.44 12.99
CA TRP A 238 -7.41 10.47 12.49
C TRP A 238 -8.40 10.94 13.55
N THR A 239 -8.15 10.64 14.82
CA THR A 239 -9.02 11.13 15.90
C THR A 239 -8.81 12.61 16.20
N SER A 240 -7.63 13.18 15.95
CA SER A 240 -7.45 14.64 15.99
C SER A 240 -8.13 15.31 14.80
N ASP A 241 -7.97 14.79 13.59
CA ASP A 241 -8.59 15.36 12.38
C ASP A 241 -10.12 15.44 12.53
N MET A 242 -10.75 14.37 13.00
CA MET A 242 -12.21 14.33 13.23
C MET A 242 -12.69 15.31 14.32
N GLN A 243 -11.85 15.61 15.32
CA GLN A 243 -12.20 16.60 16.35
C GLN A 243 -12.16 18.02 15.77
N ASP A 244 -11.17 18.32 14.94
CA ASP A 244 -11.04 19.61 14.27
C ASP A 244 -12.20 19.85 13.28
N ASP A 245 -12.53 18.86 12.44
CA ASP A 245 -13.67 18.92 11.51
C ASP A 245 -14.98 19.19 12.26
N SER A 246 -15.23 18.47 13.36
CA SER A 246 -16.44 18.67 14.17
C SER A 246 -16.51 20.06 14.82
N ALA A 247 -15.36 20.65 15.18
CA ALA A 247 -15.29 21.99 15.74
C ALA A 247 -15.52 23.07 14.67
N GLU A 248 -15.09 22.85 13.44
CA GLU A 248 -15.37 23.72 12.30
C GLU A 248 -16.85 23.67 11.90
N GLU A 249 -17.46 22.49 11.82
CA GLU A 249 -18.90 22.34 11.55
C GLU A 249 -19.77 23.07 12.58
N ILE A 250 -19.41 23.01 13.87
CA ILE A 250 -20.13 23.72 14.93
C ILE A 250 -20.00 25.24 14.77
N LYS A 251 -18.81 25.75 14.39
CA LYS A 251 -18.60 27.19 14.14
C LYS A 251 -19.36 27.67 12.92
N GLU A 252 -19.37 26.90 11.83
CA GLU A 252 -20.15 27.25 10.64
C GLU A 252 -21.65 27.23 10.90
N ALA A 253 -22.15 26.25 11.67
CA ALA A 253 -23.55 26.18 12.05
C ALA A 253 -23.96 27.37 12.94
N ALA A 254 -23.09 27.78 13.87
CA ALA A 254 -23.30 28.96 14.70
C ALA A 254 -23.30 30.26 13.89
N ALA A 255 -22.38 30.42 12.92
CA ALA A 255 -22.31 31.58 12.06
C ALA A 255 -23.54 31.72 11.14
N LYS A 256 -24.03 30.61 10.57
CA LYS A 256 -25.26 30.59 9.76
C LYS A 256 -26.50 30.94 10.58
N HIS A 257 -26.55 30.52 11.84
CA HIS A 257 -27.66 30.83 12.74
C HIS A 257 -27.68 32.31 13.15
N ASP A 258 -26.52 32.97 13.27
CA ASP A 258 -26.44 34.41 13.57
C ASP A 258 -26.82 35.28 12.36
N ASP A 259 -26.53 34.83 11.13
CA ASP A 259 -26.94 35.53 9.89
C ASP A 259 -28.44 35.40 9.58
N GLU A 260 -29.11 34.33 9.99
CA GLU A 260 -30.57 34.16 9.83
C GLU A 260 -31.40 34.94 10.86
N GLN A 261 -30.77 35.47 11.91
CA GLN A 261 -31.43 36.24 12.97
C GLN A 261 -31.27 37.77 12.85
N GLN A 262 -30.60 38.26 11.80
CA GLN A 262 -30.51 39.69 11.45
C GLN A 262 -31.41 40.07 10.27
#